data_AF-A0A0D3HUR5-F1
#
_entry.id   AF-A0A0D3HUR5-F1
#
_cell.length_a   1.000
_cell.length_b   1.000
_cell.length_c   1.000
_cell.angle_alpha   90.00
_cell.angle_beta   90.00
_cell.angle_gamma   90.00
#
_symmetry.space_group_name_H-M   'P 1'
#
loop_
_entity.id
_entity.type
_entity.pdbx_description
1 polymer ?
#
loop_
_entity_poly.entity_id
_entity_poly.type
_entity_poly.pdbx_seq_one_letter_code
_entity_poly.pdbx_strand_id
1 'polypeptide(L)'
;MIMLALSGSARSNGALNAGYFCFQALLHAYDAAFQKKRPMLAVQVLVTGFLRSVFVFIPFFAFQAYGYLNICLHGNMEELRPWCKSKVPLLYGFIQSHYWGVGFLRYFQVKQLPNFLLASPVLSLAVYSIVHYTKMLRQLFESNSIHELIVATVEGRSIEAYKSSDVDTVLKSKVSTNVTNKAQGIAVAKRRKSVATETDSNDQIIEVNKDVCPIVVLPFILHLAFMTFTAFFVMHVQVSTRFLSASPPIYWAASHILVSPSSSKRWGNIICAYFIAYILLGSLLFSNFYPFT
;
A
#
# COMPACT_ATOMS: atom_id res chain seq x y z
N MET A 1 -9.14 -6.40 4.78
CA MET A 1 -10.31 -5.54 4.46
C MET A 1 -10.75 -4.71 5.66
N ILE A 2 -11.06 -5.33 6.81
CA ILE A 2 -11.50 -4.62 8.02
C ILE A 2 -10.50 -3.54 8.48
N MET A 3 -9.20 -3.88 8.59
CA MET A 3 -8.17 -2.91 8.97
C MET A 3 -8.05 -1.72 7.99
N LEU A 4 -8.22 -1.97 6.69
CA LEU A 4 -8.20 -0.93 5.66
C LEU A 4 -9.44 -0.02 5.77
N ALA A 5 -10.61 -0.59 6.06
CA ALA A 5 -11.84 0.19 6.27
C ALA A 5 -11.74 1.03 7.56
N LEU A 6 -11.24 0.45 8.66
CA LEU A 6 -11.05 1.16 9.93
C LEU A 6 -10.11 2.35 9.81
N SER A 7 -9.13 2.31 8.90
CA SER A 7 -8.25 3.44 8.61
C SER A 7 -8.99 4.71 8.14
N GLY A 8 -10.22 4.57 7.63
CA GLY A 8 -11.08 5.66 7.18
C GLY A 8 -12.00 6.27 8.25
N SER A 9 -12.00 5.76 9.48
CA SER A 9 -12.96 6.14 10.53
C SER A 9 -12.83 7.62 10.96
N ALA A 10 -11.64 8.07 11.34
CA ALA A 10 -11.42 9.44 11.84
C ALA A 10 -10.78 10.39 10.80
N ARG A 11 -10.27 9.86 9.69
CA ARG A 11 -9.59 10.63 8.63
C ARG A 11 -9.99 10.10 7.26
N SER A 12 -10.31 10.99 6.33
CA SER A 12 -10.73 10.62 4.97
C SER A 12 -9.66 9.89 4.16
N ASN A 13 -8.39 9.95 4.58
CA ASN A 13 -7.26 9.34 3.86
C ASN A 13 -7.42 7.83 3.66
N GLY A 14 -8.08 7.13 4.60
CA GLY A 14 -8.34 5.69 4.47
C GLY A 14 -9.27 5.32 3.32
N ALA A 15 -10.10 6.25 2.85
CA ALA A 15 -10.98 6.06 1.70
C ALA A 15 -10.20 5.75 0.41
N LEU A 16 -8.96 6.24 0.29
CA LEU A 16 -8.13 6.03 -0.90
C LEU A 16 -7.77 4.55 -1.09
N ASN A 17 -7.80 3.75 -0.01
CA ASN A 17 -7.58 2.31 -0.08
C ASN A 17 -8.64 1.58 -0.93
N ALA A 18 -9.80 2.21 -1.17
CA ALA A 18 -10.80 1.69 -2.11
C ALA A 18 -10.21 1.48 -3.52
N GLY A 19 -9.24 2.30 -3.92
CA GLY A 19 -8.57 2.19 -5.22
C GLY A 19 -7.93 0.83 -5.47
N TYR A 20 -7.37 0.18 -4.43
CA TYR A 20 -6.79 -1.16 -4.56
C TYR A 20 -7.85 -2.21 -4.90
N PHE A 21 -9.03 -2.14 -4.27
CA PHE A 21 -10.14 -3.05 -4.54
C PHE A 21 -10.74 -2.81 -5.92
N CYS A 22 -10.90 -1.54 -6.34
CA CYS A 22 -11.35 -1.18 -7.69
C CYS A 22 -10.42 -1.75 -8.76
N PHE A 23 -9.11 -1.54 -8.61
CA PHE A 23 -8.14 -2.03 -9.58
C PHE A 23 -8.10 -3.56 -9.65
N GLN A 24 -8.13 -4.25 -8.50
CA GLN A 24 -8.19 -5.70 -8.46
C GLN A 24 -9.45 -6.23 -9.16
N ALA A 25 -10.59 -5.57 -8.96
CA ALA A 25 -11.84 -5.94 -9.62
C ALA A 25 -11.76 -5.74 -11.15
N LEU A 26 -11.16 -4.65 -11.62
CA LEU A 26 -10.97 -4.39 -13.05
C LEU A 26 -10.08 -5.46 -13.71
N LEU A 27 -8.96 -5.84 -13.09
CA LEU A 27 -8.10 -6.90 -13.62
C LEU A 27 -8.82 -8.25 -13.72
N HIS A 28 -9.53 -8.65 -12.67
CA HIS A 28 -10.25 -9.92 -12.66
C HIS A 28 -11.47 -9.91 -13.59
N ALA A 29 -12.11 -8.75 -13.76
CA ALA A 29 -13.21 -8.59 -14.70
C ALA A 29 -12.72 -8.68 -16.14
N TYR A 30 -11.57 -8.08 -16.46
CA TYR A 30 -10.93 -8.20 -17.77
C TYR A 30 -10.63 -9.66 -18.08
N ASP A 31 -10.01 -10.40 -17.15
CA ASP A 31 -9.73 -11.83 -17.30
C ASP A 31 -11.01 -12.66 -17.54
N ALA A 32 -12.03 -12.46 -16.71
CA ALA A 32 -13.28 -13.18 -16.83
C ALA A 32 -14.02 -12.89 -18.16
N ALA A 33 -13.96 -11.65 -18.64
CA ALA A 33 -14.60 -11.21 -19.87
C ALA A 33 -13.88 -11.72 -21.12
N PHE A 34 -12.56 -11.53 -21.20
CA PHE A 34 -11.79 -11.79 -22.41
C PHE A 34 -11.20 -13.20 -22.47
N GLN A 35 -10.65 -13.72 -21.38
CA GLN A 35 -10.04 -15.05 -21.38
C GLN A 35 -11.07 -16.15 -21.21
N LYS A 36 -11.87 -16.04 -20.15
CA LYS A 36 -12.84 -17.09 -19.80
C LYS A 36 -14.11 -17.01 -20.62
N LYS A 37 -14.31 -15.94 -21.39
CA LYS A 37 -15.52 -15.62 -22.17
C LYS A 37 -16.81 -15.79 -21.35
N ARG A 38 -16.74 -15.46 -20.06
CA ARG A 38 -17.83 -15.57 -19.08
C ARG A 38 -18.22 -14.17 -18.61
N PRO A 39 -19.04 -13.43 -19.38
CA PRO A 39 -19.39 -12.05 -19.03
C PRO A 39 -20.16 -11.96 -17.70
N MET A 40 -20.97 -12.97 -17.37
CA MET A 40 -21.69 -13.01 -16.08
C MET A 40 -20.71 -13.07 -14.89
N LEU A 41 -19.61 -13.81 -15.01
CA LEU A 41 -18.57 -13.85 -13.99
C LEU A 41 -17.86 -12.50 -13.88
N ALA A 42 -17.60 -11.83 -15.00
CA ALA A 42 -17.01 -10.49 -15.01
C ALA A 42 -17.91 -9.48 -14.29
N VAL A 43 -19.22 -9.51 -14.54
CA VAL A 43 -20.20 -8.68 -13.83
C VAL A 43 -20.20 -8.98 -12.33
N GLN A 44 -20.22 -10.27 -11.94
CA GLN A 44 -20.17 -10.66 -10.53
C GLN A 44 -18.90 -10.15 -9.83
N VAL A 45 -17.75 -10.21 -10.50
CA VAL A 45 -16.48 -9.69 -9.99
C VAL A 45 -16.53 -8.17 -9.83
N LEU A 46 -17.09 -7.44 -10.79
CA LEU A 46 -17.26 -5.99 -10.70
C LEU A 46 -18.18 -5.59 -9.56
N VAL A 47 -19.34 -6.26 -9.42
CA VAL A 47 -20.28 -6.03 -8.31
C VAL A 47 -19.61 -6.32 -6.97
N THR A 48 -18.88 -7.43 -6.85
CA THR A 48 -18.14 -7.78 -5.63
C THR A 48 -17.07 -6.73 -5.32
N GLY A 49 -16.33 -6.26 -6.33
CA GLY A 49 -15.34 -5.19 -6.20
C GLY A 49 -15.94 -3.86 -5.76
N PHE A 50 -17.09 -3.49 -6.32
CA PHE A 50 -17.84 -2.31 -5.95
C PHE A 50 -18.30 -2.39 -4.49
N LEU A 51 -18.94 -3.50 -4.08
CA LEU A 51 -19.38 -3.70 -2.70
C LEU A 51 -18.22 -3.63 -1.70
N ARG A 52 -17.07 -4.23 -2.04
CA ARG A 52 -15.84 -4.14 -1.22
C ARG A 52 -15.34 -2.71 -1.11
N SER A 53 -15.39 -1.95 -2.20
CA SER A 53 -14.97 -0.54 -2.23
C SER A 53 -15.90 0.32 -1.39
N VAL A 54 -17.22 0.15 -1.50
CA VAL A 54 -18.23 0.84 -0.68
C VAL A 54 -18.01 0.56 0.80
N PHE A 55 -17.67 -0.68 1.17
CA PHE A 55 -17.41 -1.05 2.56
C PHE A 55 -16.24 -0.27 3.18
N VAL A 56 -15.24 0.15 2.40
CA VAL A 56 -14.13 0.99 2.87
C VAL A 56 -14.62 2.36 3.36
N PHE A 57 -15.72 2.88 2.80
CA PHE A 57 -16.27 4.18 3.19
C PHE A 57 -17.23 4.11 4.39
N ILE A 58 -17.71 2.92 4.78
CA ILE A 58 -18.68 2.77 5.87
C ILE A 58 -18.20 3.43 7.17
N PRO A 59 -16.96 3.20 7.65
CA PRO A 59 -16.50 3.82 8.90
C PRO A 59 -16.42 5.35 8.82
N PHE A 60 -16.07 5.90 7.65
CA PHE A 60 -16.05 7.35 7.43
C PHE A 60 -17.45 7.95 7.55
N PHE A 61 -18.43 7.37 6.83
CA PHE A 61 -19.81 7.85 6.88
C PHE A 61 -20.46 7.63 8.24
N ALA A 62 -20.16 6.52 8.92
CA ALA A 62 -20.61 6.28 10.28
C ALA A 62 -20.11 7.38 11.25
N PHE A 63 -18.86 7.80 11.12
CA PHE A 63 -18.31 8.91 11.91
C PHE A 63 -18.95 10.26 11.56
N GLN A 64 -19.18 10.55 10.28
CA GLN A 64 -19.91 11.77 9.88
C GLN A 64 -21.35 11.78 10.45
N ALA A 65 -22.05 10.64 10.38
CA ALA A 65 -23.40 10.49 10.91
C ALA A 65 -23.42 10.63 12.43
N TYR A 66 -22.47 10.03 13.13
CA TYR A 66 -22.30 10.19 14.58
C TYR A 66 -22.12 11.67 14.95
N GLY A 67 -21.25 12.40 14.23
CA GLY A 67 -21.06 13.84 14.44
C GLY A 67 -22.32 14.67 14.20
N TYR A 68 -23.05 14.35 13.13
CA TYR A 68 -24.32 15.01 12.80
C TYR A 68 -25.39 14.77 13.86
N LEU A 69 -25.59 13.52 14.30
CA LEU A 69 -26.58 13.17 15.31
C LEU A 69 -26.31 13.90 16.63
N ASN A 70 -25.06 13.91 17.10
CA ASN A 70 -24.74 14.53 18.39
C ASN A 70 -24.76 16.07 18.35
N ILE A 71 -24.26 16.69 17.27
CA ILE A 71 -24.08 18.15 17.23
C ILE A 71 -25.27 18.87 16.59
N CYS A 72 -25.82 18.31 15.50
CA CYS A 72 -26.87 18.99 14.73
C CYS A 72 -28.29 18.57 15.15
N LEU A 73 -28.50 17.29 15.53
CA LEU A 73 -29.83 16.79 15.88
C LEU A 73 -30.14 16.93 17.37
N HIS A 74 -29.18 16.57 18.24
CA HIS A 74 -29.33 16.64 19.70
C HIS A 74 -28.70 17.91 20.33
N GLY A 75 -28.21 18.85 19.52
CA GLY A 75 -27.64 20.12 19.98
C GLY A 75 -28.69 21.20 20.18
N ASN A 76 -28.38 22.20 21.02
CA ASN A 76 -29.25 23.38 21.20
C ASN A 76 -29.37 24.19 19.90
N MET A 77 -30.60 24.55 19.51
CA MET A 77 -30.88 25.29 18.26
C MET A 77 -30.19 26.65 18.16
N GLU A 78 -29.92 27.32 19.29
CA GLU A 78 -29.29 28.65 19.32
C GLU A 78 -27.77 28.61 19.04
N GLU A 79 -27.10 27.47 19.21
CA GLU A 79 -25.66 27.29 18.96
C GLU A 79 -25.34 26.44 17.71
N LEU A 80 -26.33 26.26 16.82
CA LEU A 80 -26.19 25.34 15.70
C LEU A 80 -25.04 25.76 14.76
N ARG A 81 -24.09 24.84 14.56
CA ARG A 81 -22.91 25.11 13.74
C ARG A 81 -23.28 25.36 12.27
N PRO A 82 -22.54 26.23 11.55
CA PRO A 82 -22.87 26.61 10.17
C PRO A 82 -22.97 25.42 9.19
N TRP A 83 -22.16 24.37 9.41
CA TRP A 83 -22.16 23.18 8.56
C TRP A 83 -23.43 22.33 8.71
N CYS A 84 -24.16 22.42 9.83
CA CYS A 84 -25.47 21.77 9.99
C CYS A 84 -26.53 22.36 9.04
N LYS A 85 -26.39 23.63 8.64
CA LYS A 85 -27.32 24.33 7.73
C LYS A 85 -26.98 24.15 6.24
N SER A 86 -25.87 23.48 5.94
CA SER A 86 -25.42 23.29 4.56
C SER A 86 -26.18 22.15 3.87
N LYS A 87 -26.27 22.19 2.53
CA LYS A 87 -26.97 21.15 1.74
C LYS A 87 -26.46 19.73 1.99
N VAL A 88 -25.18 19.60 2.32
CA VAL A 88 -24.55 18.34 2.70
C VAL A 88 -23.78 18.57 4.00
N PRO A 89 -24.32 18.18 5.18
CA PRO A 89 -23.75 18.51 6.47
C PRO A 89 -22.52 17.64 6.79
N LEU A 90 -21.41 17.93 6.12
CA LEU A 90 -20.13 17.23 6.31
C LEU A 90 -19.31 17.92 7.39
N LEU A 91 -19.33 17.35 8.61
CA LEU A 91 -18.51 17.79 9.74
C LEU A 91 -17.03 17.89 9.35
N TYR A 92 -16.48 16.82 8.77
CA TYR A 92 -15.05 16.78 8.46
C TYR A 92 -14.64 17.79 7.37
N GLY A 93 -15.48 17.97 6.34
CA GLY A 93 -15.23 18.97 5.30
C GLY A 93 -15.22 20.40 5.85
N PHE A 94 -16.10 20.69 6.81
CA PHE A 94 -16.09 21.98 7.52
C PHE A 94 -14.80 22.15 8.34
N ILE A 95 -14.39 21.14 9.11
CA ILE A 95 -13.17 21.21 9.92
C ILE A 95 -11.93 21.44 9.04
N GLN A 96 -11.82 20.68 7.95
CA GLN A 96 -10.73 20.78 6.99
C GLN A 96 -10.61 22.19 6.40
N SER A 97 -11.72 22.80 5.98
CA SER A 97 -11.69 24.11 5.33
C SER A 97 -11.57 25.27 6.33
N HIS A 98 -12.31 25.22 7.44
CA HIS A 98 -12.44 26.33 8.38
C HIS A 98 -11.28 26.42 9.36
N TYR A 99 -10.86 25.29 9.96
CA TYR A 99 -9.82 25.29 10.99
C TYR A 99 -8.43 24.96 10.42
N TRP A 100 -8.36 24.03 9.47
CA TRP A 100 -7.06 23.63 8.92
C TRP A 100 -6.67 24.48 7.71
N GLY A 101 -7.66 24.97 6.94
CA GLY A 101 -7.38 25.71 5.71
C GLY A 101 -6.92 24.79 4.57
N VAL A 102 -7.38 23.54 4.56
CA VAL A 102 -7.16 22.58 3.47
C VAL A 102 -7.88 23.08 2.22
N GLY A 103 -7.20 23.02 1.08
CA GLY A 103 -7.77 23.43 -0.20
C GLY A 103 -6.72 23.44 -1.29
N PHE A 104 -7.18 23.46 -2.54
CA PHE A 104 -6.29 23.49 -3.70
C PHE A 104 -5.36 24.72 -3.64
N LEU A 105 -4.05 24.47 -3.60
CA LEU A 105 -2.96 25.45 -3.52
C LEU A 105 -3.00 26.43 -2.33
N ARG A 106 -3.92 26.25 -1.37
CA ARG A 106 -4.13 27.19 -0.26
C ARG A 106 -2.94 27.29 0.70
N TYR A 107 -2.08 26.28 0.69
CA TYR A 107 -0.93 26.16 1.59
C TYR A 107 0.41 26.67 1.00
N PHE A 108 0.43 27.08 -0.28
CA PHE A 108 1.63 27.65 -0.90
C PHE A 108 1.86 29.08 -0.41
N GLN A 109 2.53 29.20 0.74
CA GLN A 109 2.93 30.47 1.34
C GLN A 109 4.42 30.46 1.63
N VAL A 110 5.09 31.60 1.46
CA VAL A 110 6.54 31.74 1.72
C VAL A 110 6.91 31.34 3.16
N LYS A 111 6.02 31.63 4.12
CA LYS A 111 6.19 31.25 5.53
C LYS A 111 6.31 29.73 5.74
N GLN A 112 5.79 28.92 4.82
CA GLN A 112 5.79 27.46 4.90
C GLN A 112 7.00 26.82 4.20
N LEU A 113 7.88 27.62 3.59
CA LEU A 113 9.05 27.12 2.86
C LEU A 113 9.92 26.15 3.68
N PRO A 114 10.18 26.37 4.99
CA PRO A 114 10.92 25.40 5.80
C PRO A 114 10.25 24.01 5.87
N ASN A 115 8.92 23.97 5.95
CA ASN A 115 8.17 22.72 6.00
C ASN A 115 8.21 21.99 4.64
N PHE A 116 8.20 22.73 3.53
CA PHE A 116 8.42 22.15 2.19
C PHE A 116 9.83 21.59 2.01
N LEU A 117 10.85 22.24 2.57
CA LEU A 117 12.22 21.71 2.56
C LEU A 117 12.32 20.40 3.34
N LEU A 118 11.67 20.30 4.51
CA LEU A 118 11.66 19.06 5.31
C LEU A 118 10.95 17.90 4.59
N ALA A 119 9.89 18.21 3.85
CA ALA A 119 9.12 17.24 3.07
C ALA A 119 9.74 16.87 1.72
N SER A 120 10.68 17.69 1.23
CA SER A 120 11.28 17.55 -0.10
C SER A 120 11.89 16.18 -0.37
N PRO A 121 12.55 15.48 0.58
CA PRO A 121 13.18 14.18 0.28
C PRO A 121 12.14 13.08 0.02
N VAL A 122 11.06 13.02 0.81
CA VAL A 122 9.96 12.06 0.59
C VAL A 122 9.22 12.36 -0.71
N LEU A 123 8.93 13.63 -0.99
CA LEU A 123 8.28 14.03 -2.25
C LEU A 123 9.16 13.70 -3.47
N SER A 124 10.46 13.96 -3.38
CA SER A 124 11.41 13.65 -4.45
C SER A 124 11.51 12.14 -4.68
N LEU A 125 11.54 11.35 -3.61
CA LEU A 125 11.57 9.89 -3.70
C LEU A 125 10.26 9.32 -4.26
N ALA A 126 9.11 9.91 -3.92
CA ALA A 126 7.81 9.55 -4.49
C ALA A 126 7.77 9.83 -6.00
N VAL A 127 8.20 11.03 -6.42
CA VAL A 127 8.29 11.38 -7.85
C VAL A 127 9.26 10.46 -8.59
N TYR A 128 10.44 10.21 -8.01
CA TYR A 128 11.42 9.28 -8.58
C TYR A 128 10.82 7.87 -8.73
N SER A 129 10.14 7.35 -7.71
CA SER A 129 9.45 6.05 -7.76
C SER A 129 8.44 6.00 -8.90
N ILE A 130 7.57 7.02 -9.01
CA ILE A 130 6.57 7.11 -10.08
C ILE A 130 7.25 7.10 -11.46
N VAL A 131 8.27 7.95 -11.66
CA VAL A 131 8.96 8.07 -12.96
C VAL A 131 9.68 6.76 -13.32
N HIS A 132 10.42 6.18 -12.36
CA HIS A 132 11.17 4.96 -12.56
C HIS A 132 10.26 3.79 -12.96
N TYR A 133 9.21 3.54 -12.18
CA TYR A 133 8.30 2.43 -12.46
C TYR A 133 7.41 2.68 -13.69
N THR A 134 7.05 3.94 -13.98
CA THR A 134 6.31 4.26 -15.22
C THR A 134 7.18 4.06 -16.45
N LYS A 135 8.47 4.42 -16.39
CA LYS A 135 9.41 4.17 -17.49
C LYS A 135 9.61 2.67 -17.71
N MET A 136 9.81 1.92 -16.63
CA MET A 136 9.91 0.46 -16.68
C MET A 136 8.64 -0.14 -17.31
N LEU A 137 7.47 0.28 -16.85
CA LEU A 137 6.19 -0.23 -17.36
C LEU A 137 5.95 0.14 -18.84
N ARG A 138 6.37 1.34 -19.27
CA ARG A 138 6.32 1.73 -20.69
C ARG A 138 7.14 0.79 -21.55
N GLN A 139 8.38 0.50 -21.15
CA GLN A 139 9.26 -0.40 -21.91
C GLN A 139 8.67 -1.80 -22.04
N LEU A 140 7.92 -2.25 -21.03
CA LEU A 140 7.26 -3.55 -21.05
C LEU A 140 5.99 -3.59 -21.90
N PHE A 141 5.25 -2.49 -21.96
CA PHE A 141 4.13 -2.36 -22.90
C PHE A 141 4.60 -2.21 -24.36
N GLU A 142 5.83 -1.75 -24.58
CA GLU A 142 6.45 -1.75 -25.90
C GLU A 142 6.89 -3.15 -26.34
N SER A 143 7.33 -4.00 -25.40
CA SER A 143 7.79 -5.37 -25.70
C SER A 143 6.68 -6.41 -25.76
N ASN A 144 5.63 -6.27 -24.94
CA ASN A 144 4.57 -7.28 -24.78
C ASN A 144 3.18 -6.66 -24.96
N SER A 145 2.23 -7.46 -25.45
CA SER A 145 0.82 -7.06 -25.47
C SER A 145 0.27 -6.96 -24.04
N ILE A 146 -0.54 -5.93 -23.78
CA ILE A 146 -1.26 -5.75 -22.49
C ILE A 146 -1.98 -7.03 -22.08
N HIS A 147 -2.56 -7.73 -23.06
CA HIS A 147 -3.28 -8.96 -22.82
C HIS A 147 -2.39 -10.04 -22.19
N GLU A 148 -1.21 -10.31 -22.76
CA GLU A 148 -0.27 -11.34 -22.25
C GLU A 148 0.21 -11.02 -20.84
N LEU A 149 0.46 -9.74 -20.56
CA LEU A 149 0.91 -9.28 -19.25
C LEU A 149 -0.18 -9.44 -18.17
N ILE A 150 -1.44 -9.17 -18.52
CA ILE A 150 -2.59 -9.40 -17.62
C ILE A 150 -2.77 -10.90 -17.38
N VAL A 151 -2.66 -11.75 -18.41
CA VAL A 151 -2.77 -13.21 -18.30
C VAL A 151 -1.75 -13.74 -17.29
N ALA A 152 -0.47 -13.45 -17.53
CA ALA A 152 0.63 -13.92 -16.68
C ALA A 152 0.44 -13.53 -15.20
N THR A 153 -0.14 -12.36 -14.96
CA THR A 153 -0.37 -11.85 -13.61
C THR A 153 -1.54 -12.49 -12.90
N VAL A 154 -2.64 -12.71 -13.61
CA VAL A 154 -3.81 -13.38 -13.03
C VAL A 154 -3.50 -14.85 -12.76
N GLU A 155 -2.77 -15.50 -13.67
CA GLU A 155 -2.32 -16.89 -13.51
C GLU A 155 -1.32 -17.04 -12.36
N GLY A 156 -0.30 -16.18 -12.27
CA GLY A 156 0.65 -16.16 -11.16
C GLY A 156 -0.01 -15.96 -9.79
N ARG A 157 -1.01 -15.06 -9.70
CA ARG A 157 -1.77 -14.83 -8.46
C ARG A 157 -2.66 -16.04 -8.10
N SER A 158 -3.15 -16.79 -9.09
CA SER A 158 -3.94 -18.01 -8.84
C SER A 158 -3.07 -19.13 -8.25
N ILE A 159 -1.83 -19.25 -8.70
CA ILE A 159 -0.84 -20.22 -8.19
C ILE A 159 -0.43 -19.87 -6.75
N GLU A 160 -0.20 -18.59 -6.45
CA GLU A 160 0.10 -18.15 -5.07
C GLU A 160 -1.08 -18.38 -4.11
N ALA A 161 -2.32 -18.11 -4.55
CA ALA A 161 -3.52 -18.38 -3.75
C ALA A 161 -3.70 -19.88 -3.47
N TYR A 162 -3.39 -20.74 -4.45
CA TYR A 162 -3.40 -22.20 -4.28
C TYR A 162 -2.33 -22.66 -3.28
N LYS A 163 -1.10 -22.13 -3.41
CA LYS A 163 0.01 -22.46 -2.50
C LYS A 163 -0.23 -21.97 -1.07
N SER A 164 -0.87 -20.80 -0.89
CA SER A 164 -1.27 -20.30 0.43
C SER A 164 -2.33 -21.20 1.09
N SER A 165 -3.23 -21.79 0.29
CA SER A 165 -4.24 -22.74 0.78
C SER A 165 -3.64 -24.09 1.19
N ASP A 166 -2.63 -24.58 0.45
CA ASP A 166 -1.92 -25.82 0.80
C ASP A 166 -1.03 -25.65 2.04
N VAL A 167 -0.39 -24.48 2.22
CA VAL A 167 0.42 -24.19 3.41
C VAL A 167 -0.44 -24.14 4.68
N ASP A 168 -1.65 -23.57 4.61
CA ASP A 168 -2.62 -23.61 5.73
C ASP A 168 -3.08 -25.05 6.05
N THR A 169 -3.11 -25.93 5.04
CA THR A 169 -3.45 -27.35 5.21
C THR A 169 -2.30 -28.15 5.84
N VAL A 170 -1.05 -27.84 5.47
CA VAL A 170 0.15 -28.44 6.08
C VAL A 170 0.37 -27.96 7.53
N LEU A 171 0.02 -26.71 7.84
CA LEU A 171 0.11 -26.19 9.21
C LEU A 171 -0.95 -26.81 10.14
N LYS A 172 -2.14 -27.13 9.62
CA LYS A 172 -3.15 -27.91 10.36
C LYS A 172 -2.78 -29.37 10.57
N SER A 173 -2.04 -29.98 9.64
CA SER A 173 -1.60 -31.37 9.74
C SER A 173 -0.51 -31.57 10.81
N LYS A 174 0.41 -30.62 10.98
CA LYS A 174 1.51 -30.72 11.97
C LYS A 174 1.11 -30.43 13.42
N VAL A 175 -0.08 -29.89 13.67
CA VAL A 175 -0.56 -29.59 15.04
C VAL A 175 -1.38 -30.74 15.65
N SER A 176 -1.81 -31.73 14.87
CA SER A 176 -2.67 -32.82 15.36
C SER A 176 -1.99 -34.17 15.61
N THR A 177 -0.66 -34.28 15.53
CA THR A 177 0.06 -35.54 15.82
C THR A 177 1.29 -35.27 16.68
N ASN A 178 1.09 -35.00 17.97
CA ASN A 178 2.14 -35.15 18.98
C ASN A 178 1.53 -35.31 20.38
N VAL A 179 0.80 -36.40 20.62
CA VAL A 179 0.62 -36.95 21.98
C VAL A 179 0.62 -38.49 21.91
N THR A 180 1.56 -39.07 22.68
CA THR A 180 1.64 -40.44 23.23
C THR A 180 2.17 -41.64 22.41
N ASN A 181 3.36 -42.08 22.84
CA ASN A 181 3.75 -43.44 23.28
C ASN A 181 4.43 -44.44 22.30
N LYS A 182 5.76 -44.49 22.44
CA LYS A 182 6.62 -45.62 22.89
C LYS A 182 6.53 -47.02 22.21
N ALA A 183 7.71 -47.42 21.72
CA ALA A 183 8.30 -48.78 21.62
C ALA A 183 7.73 -49.81 20.61
N GLN A 184 8.58 -50.24 19.66
CA GLN A 184 9.14 -51.61 19.53
C GLN A 184 9.95 -51.68 18.20
N GLY A 185 11.12 -52.32 18.20
CA GLY A 185 12.07 -52.33 17.08
C GLY A 185 11.82 -53.39 15.99
N ILE A 186 12.61 -53.31 14.91
CA ILE A 186 13.53 -54.34 14.39
C ILE A 186 14.09 -53.86 13.03
N ALA A 187 15.36 -54.23 12.81
CA ALA A 187 16.31 -53.82 11.77
C ALA A 187 15.90 -54.02 10.30
N VAL A 188 16.61 -53.34 9.38
CA VAL A 188 17.49 -53.98 8.36
C VAL A 188 18.34 -52.94 7.59
N ALA A 189 19.65 -53.20 7.61
CA ALA A 189 20.74 -52.89 6.67
C ALA A 189 20.92 -51.46 6.08
N LYS A 190 21.95 -50.67 6.42
CA LYS A 190 23.41 -50.81 6.15
C LYS A 190 23.84 -50.40 4.73
N ARG A 191 24.31 -49.15 4.58
CA ARG A 191 25.58 -48.84 3.88
C ARG A 191 26.16 -47.49 4.35
N ARG A 192 27.22 -47.58 5.15
CA ARG A 192 28.18 -46.49 5.41
C ARG A 192 29.12 -46.38 4.20
N LYS A 193 29.45 -45.15 3.78
CA LYS A 193 30.83 -44.81 3.45
C LYS A 193 31.12 -43.36 3.82
N SER A 194 32.30 -43.20 4.39
CA SER A 194 32.85 -42.12 5.21
C SER A 194 33.55 -41.02 4.40
N VAL A 195 33.53 -39.81 4.95
CA VAL A 195 34.64 -38.85 5.11
C VAL A 195 35.52 -38.58 3.89
N ALA A 196 35.46 -37.36 3.37
CA ALA A 196 36.62 -36.46 3.23
C ALA A 196 36.14 -35.07 2.75
N THR A 197 36.75 -34.05 3.35
CA THR A 197 36.65 -32.63 3.02
C THR A 197 37.23 -32.36 1.64
N GLU A 198 36.45 -31.80 0.72
CA GLU A 198 36.98 -31.03 -0.42
C GLU A 198 36.11 -29.80 -0.67
N THR A 199 36.81 -28.67 -0.64
CA THR A 199 36.39 -27.34 -1.04
C THR A 199 36.28 -27.32 -2.57
N ASP A 200 35.08 -27.18 -3.15
CA ASP A 200 34.85 -26.26 -4.29
C ASP A 200 33.39 -26.21 -4.75
N SER A 201 32.99 -25.01 -5.18
CA SER A 201 31.97 -24.68 -6.19
C SER A 201 30.57 -25.33 -6.12
N ASN A 202 29.57 -24.57 -5.69
CA ASN A 202 28.44 -24.11 -6.52
C ASN A 202 27.33 -23.54 -5.62
N ASP A 203 27.52 -22.29 -5.18
CA ASP A 203 26.37 -21.44 -4.83
C ASP A 203 25.67 -21.12 -6.15
N GLN A 204 24.76 -22.01 -6.55
CA GLN A 204 23.75 -21.70 -7.54
C GLN A 204 22.97 -20.50 -7.02
N ILE A 205 23.32 -19.34 -7.57
CA ILE A 205 22.52 -18.14 -7.58
C ILE A 205 21.11 -18.60 -7.95
N ILE A 206 20.20 -18.55 -6.98
CA ILE A 206 18.78 -18.67 -7.23
C ILE A 206 18.46 -17.53 -8.21
N GLU A 207 18.35 -17.87 -9.49
CA GLU A 207 17.70 -17.02 -10.49
C GLU A 207 16.26 -16.83 -10.03
N VAL A 208 16.06 -15.76 -9.26
CA VAL A 208 14.72 -15.22 -9.01
C VAL A 208 14.21 -14.76 -10.37
N ASN A 209 13.32 -15.57 -10.97
CA ASN A 209 12.55 -15.29 -12.17
C ASN A 209 12.20 -13.79 -12.27
N LYS A 210 12.89 -13.07 -13.16
CA LYS A 210 12.80 -11.62 -13.34
C LYS A 210 11.59 -11.19 -14.18
N ASP A 211 10.85 -12.11 -14.78
CA ASP A 211 10.02 -11.77 -15.95
C ASP A 211 8.51 -11.61 -15.68
N VAL A 212 8.02 -11.81 -14.45
CA VAL A 212 6.58 -11.60 -14.13
C VAL A 212 6.40 -10.80 -12.84
N CYS A 213 6.66 -9.50 -12.89
CA CYS A 213 6.38 -8.57 -11.78
C CYS A 213 6.06 -7.08 -12.09
N PRO A 214 6.00 -6.58 -13.34
CA PRO A 214 5.73 -5.15 -13.54
C PRO A 214 4.28 -4.70 -13.36
N ILE A 215 3.30 -5.48 -13.84
CA ILE A 215 1.90 -5.05 -13.82
C ILE A 215 1.25 -5.22 -12.44
N VAL A 216 1.82 -6.08 -11.58
CA VAL A 216 1.44 -6.14 -10.16
C VAL A 216 1.78 -4.84 -9.44
N VAL A 217 2.83 -4.14 -9.89
CA VAL A 217 3.29 -2.86 -9.34
C VAL A 217 2.41 -1.69 -9.81
N LEU A 218 1.79 -1.78 -10.99
CA LEU A 218 0.90 -0.75 -11.56
C LEU A 218 -0.13 -0.14 -10.59
N PRO A 219 -0.97 -0.90 -9.85
CA PRO A 219 -1.92 -0.31 -8.92
C PRO A 219 -1.25 0.53 -7.85
N PHE A 220 -0.11 0.09 -7.34
CA PHE A 220 0.63 0.80 -6.31
C PHE A 220 1.22 2.10 -6.84
N ILE A 221 1.64 2.13 -8.11
CA ILE A 221 2.17 3.35 -8.76
C ILE A 221 1.06 4.34 -9.08
N LEU A 222 -0.08 3.88 -9.62
CA LEU A 222 -1.24 4.74 -9.86
C LEU A 222 -1.76 5.34 -8.56
N HIS A 223 -1.83 4.52 -7.50
CA HIS A 223 -2.23 4.97 -6.19
C HIS A 223 -1.20 5.96 -5.59
N LEU A 224 0.10 5.69 -5.70
CA LEU A 224 1.15 6.63 -5.28
C LEU A 224 1.11 7.94 -6.07
N ALA A 225 0.84 7.89 -7.37
CA ALA A 225 0.70 9.09 -8.20
C ALA A 225 -0.48 9.95 -7.76
N PHE A 226 -1.65 9.33 -7.53
CA PHE A 226 -2.82 10.02 -7.00
C PHE A 226 -2.55 10.63 -5.60
N MET A 227 -1.91 9.87 -4.72
CA MET A 227 -1.55 10.35 -3.38
C MET A 227 -0.53 11.49 -3.45
N THR A 228 0.49 11.40 -4.31
CA THR A 228 1.51 12.45 -4.50
C THR A 228 0.88 13.72 -5.04
N PHE A 229 -0.03 13.60 -6.01
CA PHE A 229 -0.80 14.74 -6.51
C PHE A 229 -1.62 15.41 -5.38
N THR A 230 -2.38 14.61 -4.63
CA THR A 230 -3.20 15.13 -3.51
C THR A 230 -2.32 15.77 -2.42
N ALA A 231 -1.20 15.14 -2.10
CA ALA A 231 -0.24 15.57 -1.10
C ALA A 231 0.44 16.90 -1.47
N PHE A 232 0.67 17.14 -2.75
CA PHE A 232 1.31 18.35 -3.25
C PHE A 232 0.33 19.51 -3.43
N PHE A 233 -0.83 19.25 -4.03
CA PHE A 233 -1.75 20.31 -4.45
C PHE A 233 -2.83 20.65 -3.41
N VAL A 234 -3.24 19.71 -2.57
CA VAL A 234 -4.45 19.86 -1.72
C VAL A 234 -4.13 19.75 -0.23
N MET A 235 -3.22 18.86 0.16
CA MET A 235 -2.90 18.57 1.55
C MET A 235 -1.88 19.56 2.13
N HIS A 236 -1.93 19.75 3.46
CA HIS A 236 -0.86 20.43 4.17
C HIS A 236 0.43 19.62 4.13
N VAL A 237 1.55 20.30 3.87
CA VAL A 237 2.87 19.65 3.79
C VAL A 237 3.25 18.91 5.08
N GLN A 238 2.72 19.37 6.22
CA GLN A 238 2.88 18.76 7.55
C GLN A 238 2.19 17.40 7.72
N VAL A 239 1.30 17.04 6.79
CA VAL A 239 0.62 15.74 6.78
C VAL A 239 1.06 14.93 5.56
N SER A 240 1.51 15.60 4.51
CA SER A 240 1.93 14.98 3.24
C SER A 240 3.03 13.94 3.38
N THR A 241 4.06 14.16 4.21
CA THR A 241 5.16 13.19 4.43
C THR A 241 4.66 11.91 5.07
N ARG A 242 3.92 11.99 6.19
CA ARG A 242 3.30 10.85 6.87
C ARG A 242 2.27 10.13 6.02
N PHE A 243 1.55 10.87 5.19
CA PHE A 243 0.58 10.33 4.25
C PHE A 243 1.27 9.53 3.14
N LEU A 244 2.35 10.06 2.56
CA LEU A 244 3.12 9.38 1.51
C LEU A 244 3.92 8.19 2.06
N SER A 245 4.48 8.29 3.27
CA SER A 245 5.29 7.23 3.89
C SER A 245 4.52 5.93 4.17
N ALA A 246 3.20 5.93 4.07
CA ALA A 246 2.39 4.71 4.12
C ALA A 246 2.49 3.85 2.83
N SER A 247 3.15 4.36 1.78
CA SER A 247 3.16 3.76 0.45
C SER A 247 4.38 2.86 0.21
N PRO A 248 4.21 1.55 -0.05
CA PRO A 248 5.32 0.63 -0.33
C PRO A 248 6.27 1.05 -1.46
N PRO A 249 5.82 1.64 -2.60
CA PRO A 249 6.72 1.92 -3.73
C PRO A 249 7.81 2.95 -3.44
N ILE A 250 7.65 3.78 -2.41
CA ILE A 250 8.69 4.72 -1.96
C ILE A 250 9.89 3.93 -1.42
N TYR A 251 9.63 2.90 -0.62
CA TYR A 251 10.67 2.05 -0.05
C TYR A 251 11.25 1.09 -1.08
N TRP A 252 10.45 0.59 -2.02
CA TRP A 252 10.97 -0.21 -3.13
C TRP A 252 11.95 0.59 -4.00
N ALA A 253 11.62 1.85 -4.29
CA ALA A 253 12.52 2.76 -4.99
C ALA A 253 13.79 3.07 -4.18
N ALA A 254 13.66 3.31 -2.87
CA ALA A 254 14.81 3.52 -2.00
C ALA A 254 15.75 2.30 -1.99
N SER A 255 15.19 1.09 -1.88
CA SER A 255 15.94 -0.16 -1.92
C SER A 255 16.65 -0.34 -3.27
N HIS A 256 15.97 -0.04 -4.38
CA HIS A 256 16.56 -0.10 -5.71
C HIS A 256 17.76 0.86 -5.85
N ILE A 257 17.67 2.09 -5.33
CA ILE A 257 18.78 3.05 -5.31
C ILE A 257 19.96 2.52 -4.47
N LEU A 258 19.67 1.79 -3.38
CA LEU A 258 20.67 1.23 -2.47
C LEU A 258 21.44 0.05 -3.06
N VAL A 259 20.75 -0.79 -3.84
CA VAL A 259 21.31 -2.02 -4.43
C VAL A 259 21.92 -1.78 -5.82
N SER A 260 21.48 -0.75 -6.54
CA SER A 260 21.93 -0.52 -7.92
C SER A 260 23.43 -0.19 -8.00
N PRO A 261 24.22 -0.98 -8.76
CA PRO A 261 25.67 -0.80 -8.86
C PRO A 261 26.09 0.48 -9.60
N SER A 262 25.19 1.11 -10.38
CA SER A 262 25.47 2.38 -11.08
C SER A 262 25.13 3.62 -10.25
N SER A 263 24.30 3.49 -9.22
CA SER A 263 23.99 4.58 -8.30
C SER A 263 25.14 4.76 -7.33
N SER A 264 25.69 5.97 -7.23
CA SER A 264 26.80 6.21 -6.31
C SER A 264 26.35 5.84 -4.88
N LYS A 265 27.14 5.02 -4.17
CA LYS A 265 26.90 4.65 -2.75
C LYS A 265 26.54 5.85 -1.86
N ARG A 266 26.96 7.07 -2.27
CA ARG A 266 26.58 8.35 -1.67
C ARG A 266 25.06 8.59 -1.60
N TRP A 267 24.31 8.34 -2.68
CA TRP A 267 22.85 8.55 -2.69
C TRP A 267 22.12 7.61 -1.73
N GLY A 268 22.57 6.35 -1.68
CA GLY A 268 22.08 5.39 -0.71
C GLY A 268 22.31 5.85 0.73
N ASN A 269 23.54 6.27 1.04
CA ASN A 269 23.88 6.80 2.36
C ASN A 269 23.07 8.04 2.73
N ILE A 270 22.79 8.93 1.77
CA ILE A 270 21.95 10.12 1.99
C ILE A 270 20.52 9.72 2.37
N ILE A 271 19.92 8.76 1.65
CA ILE A 271 18.56 8.28 1.94
C ILE A 271 18.50 7.63 3.32
N CYS A 272 19.47 6.77 3.66
CA CYS A 272 19.55 6.13 4.98
C CYS A 272 19.73 7.17 6.09
N ALA A 273 20.65 8.12 5.91
CA ALA A 273 20.87 9.21 6.86
C ALA A 273 19.59 10.04 7.06
N TYR A 274 18.86 10.33 5.97
CA TYR A 274 17.58 11.03 6.03
C TYR A 274 16.54 10.24 6.82
N PHE A 275 16.35 8.94 6.56
CA PHE A 275 15.38 8.12 7.30
C PHE A 275 15.71 8.04 8.79
N ILE A 276 16.98 7.84 9.14
CA ILE A 276 17.42 7.83 10.55
C ILE A 276 17.18 9.20 11.19
N ALA A 277 17.60 10.28 10.53
CA ALA A 277 17.42 11.64 11.04
C ALA A 277 15.93 11.97 11.20
N TYR A 278 15.08 11.60 10.24
CA TYR A 278 13.64 11.84 10.27
C TYR A 278 12.98 11.11 11.45
N ILE A 279 13.37 9.85 11.71
CA ILE A 279 12.85 9.10 12.87
C ILE A 279 13.31 9.73 14.17
N LEU A 280 14.61 10.01 14.34
CA LEU A 280 15.15 10.57 15.59
C LEU A 280 14.62 11.97 15.88
N LEU A 281 14.66 12.86 14.87
CA LEU A 281 14.17 14.22 14.99
C LEU A 281 12.66 14.26 15.18
N GLY A 282 11.93 13.39 14.48
CA GLY A 282 10.49 13.24 14.61
C GLY A 282 10.08 12.80 16.00
N SER A 283 10.75 11.78 16.56
CA SER A 283 10.53 11.35 17.95
C SER A 283 10.80 12.48 18.94
N LEU A 284 11.92 13.19 18.79
CA LEU A 284 12.29 14.28 19.70
C LEU A 284 11.31 15.45 19.63
N LEU A 285 10.95 15.93 18.43
CA LEU A 285 10.04 17.05 18.27
C LEU A 285 8.62 16.70 18.72
N PHE A 286 8.14 15.51 18.37
CA PHE A 286 6.80 15.04 18.75
C PHE A 286 6.66 14.90 20.27
N SER A 287 7.65 14.33 20.96
CA SER A 287 7.66 14.24 22.42
C SER A 287 7.67 15.60 23.13
N ASN A 288 8.13 16.65 22.46
CA ASN A 288 8.17 18.02 22.97
C ASN A 288 7.01 18.90 22.45
N PHE A 289 5.97 18.30 21.85
CA PHE A 289 4.80 19.00 21.28
C PHE A 289 5.12 20.01 20.17
N TYR A 290 6.28 19.90 19.52
CA TYR A 290 6.61 20.72 18.36
C TYR A 290 5.96 20.16 17.08
N PRO A 291 5.57 21.04 16.14
CA PRO A 291 5.04 20.60 14.86
C PRO A 291 6.12 19.86 14.07
N PHE A 292 5.81 18.63 13.65
CA PHE A 292 6.66 17.80 12.81
C PHE A 292 5.85 17.28 11.62
N THR A 293 6.44 17.34 10.42
CA THR A 293 5.80 16.91 9.17
C THR A 293 5.77 15.39 9.09
#